data_AF-A0A7S1T5M6-F1
#
_entry.id   AF-A0A7S1T5M6-F1
#
_cell.length_a   1.000
_cell.length_b   1.000
_cell.length_c   1.000
_cell.angle_alpha   90.00
_cell.angle_beta   90.00
_cell.angle_gamma   90.00
#
_symmetry.space_group_name_H-M   'P 1'
#
loop_
_entity.id
_entity.type
_entity.pdbx_description
1 polymer ?
#
loop_
_entity_poly.entity_id
_entity_poly.type
_entity_poly.pdbx_seq_one_letter_code
_entity_poly.pdbx_strand_id
1 'polypeptide(L)'
;IVKTQSMCASPFIKPLEKEATMWNDMLNTLQDMVDGWLMCQGVWQYLEPIFSSPDIMKQMPEEGEKFQQVDGMWREMMEDAAKNPACLVIAQDKGRLAVLAECNQLLDEIQKGLAAYLEVKRIA
;
A
#
# COMPACT_ATOMS: atom_id res chain seq x y z
N ILE A 1 4.07 -13.36 -14.12
CA ILE A 1 2.76 -12.96 -14.69
C ILE A 1 2.67 -13.32 -16.17
N VAL A 2 3.44 -12.66 -17.06
CA VAL A 2 3.36 -12.88 -18.53
C VAL A 2 3.41 -14.34 -18.97
N LYS A 3 4.32 -15.15 -18.41
CA LYS A 3 4.42 -16.58 -18.74
C LYS A 3 3.15 -17.37 -18.39
N THR A 4 2.57 -17.10 -17.23
CA THR A 4 1.32 -17.74 -16.80
C THR A 4 0.13 -17.29 -17.68
N GLN A 5 0.06 -16.00 -18.03
CA GLN A 5 -0.94 -15.48 -18.97
C GLN A 5 -0.81 -16.13 -20.36
N SER A 6 0.42 -16.31 -20.86
CA SER A 6 0.66 -17.03 -22.12
C SER A 6 0.23 -18.50 -22.06
N MET A 7 0.43 -19.17 -20.91
CA MET A 7 -0.06 -20.52 -20.69
C MET A 7 -1.59 -20.57 -20.69
N CYS A 8 -2.26 -19.64 -19.99
CA CYS A 8 -3.72 -19.52 -19.99
C CYS A 8 -4.31 -19.27 -21.39
N ALA A 9 -3.59 -18.55 -22.24
CA ALA A 9 -4.01 -18.26 -23.62
C ALA A 9 -3.75 -19.42 -24.61
N SER A 10 -3.07 -20.50 -24.18
CA SER A 10 -2.72 -21.62 -25.04
C SER A 10 -3.93 -22.50 -25.36
N PRO A 11 -4.14 -22.92 -26.62
CA PRO A 11 -5.20 -23.87 -26.97
C PRO A 11 -5.02 -25.26 -26.32
N PHE A 12 -3.82 -25.56 -25.80
CA PHE A 12 -3.49 -26.81 -25.10
C PHE A 12 -3.58 -26.71 -23.58
N ILE A 13 -4.15 -25.63 -23.04
CA ILE A 13 -4.18 -25.36 -21.60
C ILE A 13 -5.01 -26.37 -20.80
N LYS A 14 -5.98 -27.07 -21.43
CA LYS A 14 -6.95 -27.97 -20.77
C LYS A 14 -6.41 -28.83 -19.61
N PRO A 15 -5.26 -29.52 -19.71
CA PRO A 15 -4.74 -30.33 -18.61
C PRO A 15 -4.21 -29.52 -17.42
N LEU A 16 -3.78 -28.28 -17.64
CA LEU A 16 -3.13 -27.40 -16.66
C LEU A 16 -3.96 -26.16 -16.31
N GLU A 17 -5.15 -26.01 -16.88
CA GLU A 17 -6.00 -24.81 -16.79
C GLU A 17 -6.24 -24.37 -15.34
N LYS A 18 -6.61 -25.32 -14.48
CA LYS A 18 -6.87 -25.03 -13.06
C LYS A 18 -5.64 -24.46 -12.36
N GLU A 19 -4.48 -25.07 -12.57
CA GLU A 19 -3.23 -24.64 -11.94
C GLU A 19 -2.74 -23.31 -12.51
N ALA A 20 -2.79 -23.16 -13.84
CA ALA A 20 -2.36 -21.94 -14.52
C ALA A 20 -3.21 -20.73 -14.09
N THR A 21 -4.54 -20.88 -14.02
CA THR A 21 -5.44 -19.81 -13.55
C THR A 21 -5.17 -19.47 -12.09
N MET A 22 -5.02 -20.47 -11.21
CA MET A 22 -4.67 -20.23 -9.80
C MET A 22 -3.36 -19.44 -9.66
N TRP A 23 -2.32 -19.82 -10.40
CA TRP A 23 -1.05 -19.09 -10.41
C TRP A 23 -1.20 -17.67 -10.99
N ASN A 24 -2.02 -17.50 -12.01
CA ASN A 24 -2.25 -16.19 -12.62
C ASN A 24 -2.90 -15.24 -11.61
N ASP A 25 -3.97 -15.66 -10.95
CA ASP A 25 -4.72 -14.84 -10.00
C ASP A 25 -3.87 -14.47 -8.78
N MET A 26 -3.09 -15.43 -8.28
CA MET A 26 -2.16 -15.19 -7.18
C MET A 26 -1.06 -14.19 -7.58
N LEU A 27 -0.50 -14.30 -8.79
CA LEU A 27 0.54 -13.39 -9.24
C LEU A 27 0.00 -11.98 -9.52
N ASN A 28 -1.24 -11.84 -10.00
CA ASN A 28 -1.89 -10.53 -10.13
C ASN A 28 -2.14 -9.91 -8.75
N THR A 29 -2.66 -10.70 -7.79
CA THR A 29 -2.86 -10.25 -6.41
C THR A 29 -1.55 -9.75 -5.78
N LEU A 30 -0.45 -10.47 -6.01
CA LEU A 30 0.88 -10.06 -5.54
C LEU A 30 1.35 -8.76 -6.20
N GLN A 31 1.09 -8.57 -7.49
CA GLN A 31 1.42 -7.32 -8.18
C GLN A 31 0.65 -6.15 -7.60
N ASP A 32 -0.67 -6.27 -7.45
CA ASP A 32 -1.51 -5.22 -6.86
C ASP A 32 -1.03 -4.87 -5.44
N MET A 33 -0.63 -5.87 -4.66
CA MET A 33 -0.09 -5.65 -3.33
C MET A 33 1.23 -4.89 -3.37
N VAL A 34 2.20 -5.32 -4.20
CA VAL A 34 3.50 -4.65 -4.31
C VAL A 34 3.36 -3.21 -4.81
N ASP A 35 2.48 -2.96 -5.78
CA ASP A 35 2.25 -1.63 -6.33
C ASP A 35 1.62 -0.70 -5.29
N GLY A 36 0.57 -1.16 -4.59
CA GLY A 36 -0.02 -0.43 -3.47
C GLY A 36 0.98 -0.20 -2.33
N TRP A 37 1.93 -1.12 -2.17
CA TRP A 37 2.91 -1.08 -1.11
C TRP A 37 3.96 0.00 -1.40
N LEU A 38 4.50 0.02 -2.61
CA LEU A 38 5.42 1.05 -3.06
C LEU A 38 4.80 2.45 -3.04
N MET A 39 3.52 2.57 -3.42
CA MET A 39 2.78 3.83 -3.34
C MET A 39 2.69 4.34 -1.90
N CYS A 40 2.25 3.48 -0.97
CA CYS A 40 2.13 3.82 0.44
C CYS A 40 3.49 4.21 1.02
N GLN A 41 4.54 3.43 0.73
CA GLN A 41 5.90 3.72 1.20
C GLN A 41 6.37 5.10 0.77
N GLY A 42 6.22 5.43 -0.52
CA GLY A 42 6.71 6.69 -1.07
C GLY A 42 6.06 7.90 -0.42
N VAL A 43 4.73 7.85 -0.24
CA VAL A 43 3.99 8.95 0.41
C VAL A 43 4.29 9.01 1.91
N TRP A 44 4.29 7.87 2.60
CA TRP A 44 4.59 7.82 4.03
C TRP A 44 6.00 8.33 4.35
N GLN A 45 7.02 7.96 3.56
CA GLN A 45 8.39 8.46 3.75
C GLN A 45 8.51 9.98 3.57
N TYR A 46 7.68 10.58 2.73
CA TYR A 46 7.62 12.03 2.57
C TYR A 46 6.94 12.71 3.78
N LEU A 47 5.87 12.12 4.30
CA LEU A 47 5.07 12.69 5.37
C LEU A 47 5.65 12.44 6.78
N GLU A 48 6.37 11.33 6.99
CA GLU A 48 6.98 10.95 8.28
C GLU A 48 7.80 12.08 8.92
N PRO A 49 8.80 12.68 8.26
CA PRO A 49 9.56 13.77 8.87
C PRO A 49 8.71 15.00 9.16
N ILE A 50 7.66 15.27 8.37
CA ILE A 50 6.78 16.44 8.54
C ILE A 50 5.90 16.26 9.79
N PHE A 51 5.21 15.13 9.89
CA PHE A 51 4.30 14.83 11.00
C PHE A 51 5.01 14.30 12.26
N SER A 52 6.32 14.03 12.19
CA SER A 52 7.15 13.84 13.39
C SER A 52 7.35 15.12 14.21
N SER A 53 7.10 16.29 13.61
CA SER A 53 7.24 17.59 14.28
C SER A 53 6.06 17.86 15.23
N PRO A 54 6.30 18.06 16.55
CA PRO A 54 5.23 18.40 17.50
C PRO A 54 4.49 19.69 17.16
N ASP A 55 5.14 20.63 16.47
CA ASP A 55 4.52 21.90 16.09
C ASP A 55 3.56 21.73 14.91
N ILE A 56 3.91 20.88 13.93
CA ILE A 56 3.01 20.51 12.84
C ILE A 56 1.80 19.75 13.39
N MET A 57 2.02 18.81 14.31
CA MET A 57 0.94 18.06 14.96
C MET A 57 -0.06 18.96 15.72
N LYS A 58 0.39 20.12 16.23
CA LYS A 58 -0.50 21.12 16.84
C LYS A 58 -1.23 21.99 15.81
N GLN A 59 -0.60 22.24 14.67
CA GLN A 59 -1.16 23.08 13.60
C GLN A 59 -2.16 22.31 12.72
N MET A 60 -1.94 21.01 12.54
CA MET A 60 -2.72 20.09 11.72
C MET A 60 -3.10 18.83 12.53
N PRO A 61 -3.94 18.98 13.58
CA PRO A 61 -4.24 17.87 14.49
C PRO A 61 -5.01 16.73 13.82
N GLU A 62 -5.93 17.04 12.89
CA GLU A 62 -6.72 16.03 12.18
C GLU A 62 -5.85 15.17 11.25
N GLU A 63 -5.01 15.80 10.43
CA GLU A 63 -4.06 15.09 9.57
C GLU A 63 -2.99 14.37 10.39
N GLY A 64 -2.59 14.94 11.52
CA GLY A 64 -1.64 14.31 12.45
C GLY A 64 -2.18 13.01 13.04
N GLU A 65 -3.44 12.99 13.48
CA GLU A 65 -4.09 11.77 14.00
C GLU A 65 -4.19 10.69 12.90
N LYS A 66 -4.62 11.07 11.69
CA LYS A 66 -4.65 10.15 10.55
C LYS A 66 -3.26 9.60 10.22
N PHE A 67 -2.23 10.45 10.26
CA PHE A 67 -0.86 10.02 10.00
C PHE A 67 -0.38 8.99 11.04
N GLN A 68 -0.68 9.20 12.32
CA GLN A 68 -0.34 8.23 13.38
C GLN A 68 -1.05 6.88 13.19
N GLN A 69 -2.32 6.90 12.76
CA GLN A 69 -3.04 5.68 12.42
C GLN A 69 -2.33 4.92 11.29
N VAL A 70 -2.01 5.62 10.19
CA VAL A 70 -1.29 5.00 9.06
C VAL A 70 0.09 4.51 9.47
N ASP A 71 0.85 5.28 10.26
CA ASP A 71 2.19 4.91 10.72
C ASP A 71 2.17 3.59 11.50
N GLY A 72 1.19 3.42 12.41
CA GLY A 72 1.00 2.18 13.15
C GLY A 72 0.69 0.99 12.24
N MET A 73 -0.34 1.12 11.39
CA MET A 73 -0.77 0.07 10.46
C MET A 73 0.37 -0.33 9.49
N TRP A 74 1.10 0.67 9.00
CA TRP A 74 2.22 0.48 8.10
C TRP A 74 3.36 -0.29 8.77
N ARG A 75 3.82 0.16 9.95
CA ARG A 75 4.94 -0.49 10.65
C ARG A 75 4.60 -1.93 11.04
N GLU A 76 3.39 -2.19 11.55
CA GLU A 76 2.92 -3.54 11.86
C GLU A 76 2.97 -4.44 10.61
N MET A 77 2.46 -3.95 9.48
CA MET A 77 2.49 -4.67 8.21
C MET A 77 3.94 -4.97 7.75
N MET A 78 4.87 -4.02 7.94
CA MET A 78 6.28 -4.19 7.54
C MET A 78 6.97 -5.24 8.41
N GLU A 79 6.74 -5.19 9.72
CA GLU A 79 7.29 -6.16 10.66
C GLU A 79 6.80 -7.57 10.34
N ASP A 80 5.51 -7.73 10.06
CA ASP A 80 4.94 -9.04 9.76
C ASP A 80 5.39 -9.58 8.41
N ALA A 81 5.56 -8.70 7.41
CA ALA A 81 6.16 -9.09 6.14
C ALA A 81 7.64 -9.48 6.30
N ALA A 82 8.40 -8.82 7.18
CA ALA A 82 9.78 -9.18 7.48
C ALA A 82 9.90 -10.54 8.20
N LYS A 83 8.94 -10.88 9.08
CA LYS A 83 8.88 -12.19 9.75
C LYS A 83 8.56 -13.33 8.78
N ASN A 84 7.73 -13.07 7.76
CA ASN A 84 7.28 -14.06 6.78
C ASN A 84 7.58 -13.60 5.34
N PRO A 85 8.85 -13.62 4.90
CA PRO A 85 9.24 -13.06 3.60
C PRO A 85 8.79 -13.89 2.40
N ALA A 86 8.14 -15.04 2.62
CA ALA A 86 7.62 -15.89 1.55
C ALA A 86 6.48 -15.16 0.83
N CYS A 87 6.75 -14.64 -0.38
CA CYS A 87 5.79 -13.88 -1.18
C CYS A 87 4.45 -14.59 -1.38
N LEU A 88 4.44 -15.93 -1.37
CA LEU A 88 3.21 -16.73 -1.49
C LEU A 88 2.29 -16.60 -0.27
N VAL A 89 2.85 -16.49 0.94
CA VAL A 89 2.09 -16.29 2.18
C VAL A 89 1.50 -14.89 2.20
N ILE A 90 2.31 -13.91 1.79
CA ILE A 90 1.91 -12.51 1.67
C ILE A 90 0.79 -12.34 0.62
N ALA A 91 0.93 -12.96 -0.56
CA ALA A 91 -0.06 -12.88 -1.64
C ALA A 91 -1.42 -13.52 -1.30
N GLN A 92 -1.46 -14.43 -0.32
CA GLN A 92 -2.69 -15.08 0.12
C GLN A 92 -3.44 -14.28 1.20
N ASP A 93 -2.79 -13.29 1.80
CA ASP A 93 -3.39 -12.44 2.83
C ASP A 93 -4.17 -11.28 2.20
N LYS A 94 -5.42 -11.58 1.80
CA LYS A 94 -6.33 -10.59 1.24
C LYS A 94 -6.70 -9.47 2.22
N GLY A 95 -6.53 -9.69 3.53
CA GLY A 95 -6.77 -8.66 4.54
C GLY A 95 -5.78 -7.50 4.40
N ARG A 96 -4.52 -7.80 4.09
CA ARG A 96 -3.46 -6.78 3.89
C ARG A 96 -3.75 -5.84 2.73
N LEU A 97 -4.37 -6.32 1.65
CA LEU A 97 -4.75 -5.46 0.53
C LEU A 97 -5.76 -4.38 0.94
N ALA A 98 -6.76 -4.75 1.76
CA ALA A 98 -7.75 -3.80 2.25
C ALA A 98 -7.12 -2.75 3.18
N VAL A 99 -6.27 -3.20 4.10
CA VAL A 99 -5.50 -2.32 5.01
C VAL A 99 -4.61 -1.37 4.21
N LEU A 100 -3.93 -1.87 3.18
CA LEU A 100 -3.05 -1.07 2.34
C LEU A 100 -3.82 -0.04 1.49
N ALA A 101 -5.01 -0.40 1.01
CA ALA A 101 -5.89 0.54 0.32
C ALA A 101 -6.38 1.65 1.26
N GLU A 102 -6.73 1.31 2.50
CA GLU A 102 -7.09 2.27 3.54
C GLU A 102 -5.92 3.21 3.86
N CYS A 103 -4.70 2.68 4.06
CA CYS A 103 -3.51 3.50 4.27
C CYS A 103 -3.29 4.49 3.12
N ASN A 104 -3.36 4.02 1.87
CA ASN A 104 -3.19 4.89 0.70
C ASN A 104 -4.27 5.98 0.60
N GLN A 105 -5.51 5.67 0.96
CA GLN A 105 -6.58 6.66 1.00
C GLN A 105 -6.33 7.73 2.07
N LEU A 106 -5.97 7.32 3.29
CA LEU A 106 -5.66 8.25 4.38
C LEU A 106 -4.46 9.14 4.02
N LEU A 107 -3.43 8.58 3.40
CA LEU A 107 -2.26 9.32 2.94
C LEU A 107 -2.60 10.36 1.86
N ASP A 108 -3.52 10.06 0.94
CA ASP A 108 -4.01 11.02 -0.06
C ASP A 108 -4.78 12.18 0.60
N GLU A 109 -5.61 11.89 1.60
CA GLU A 109 -6.29 12.94 2.38
C GLU A 109 -5.30 13.83 3.13
N ILE A 110 -4.29 13.24 3.77
CA ILE A 110 -3.24 13.98 4.49
C ILE A 110 -2.44 14.86 3.52
N GLN A 111 -2.06 14.35 2.34
CA GLN A 111 -1.35 15.14 1.34
C GLN A 111 -2.15 16.36 0.87
N LYS A 112 -3.46 16.19 0.65
CA LYS A 112 -4.35 17.30 0.27
C LYS A 112 -4.47 18.34 1.38
N GLY A 113 -4.64 17.91 2.63
CA GLY A 113 -4.67 18.79 3.80
C GLY A 113 -3.36 19.58 3.94
N LEU A 114 -2.22 18.90 3.83
CA LEU A 114 -0.90 19.52 3.89
C LEU A 114 -0.69 20.54 2.76
N ALA A 115 -1.08 20.21 1.53
CA ALA A 115 -0.98 21.14 0.40
C ALA A 115 -1.82 22.41 0.64
N ALA A 116 -3.05 22.26 1.11
CA ALA A 116 -3.92 23.40 1.45
C ALA A 116 -3.31 24.26 2.57
N TYR A 117 -2.76 23.63 3.61
CA TYR A 117 -2.10 24.32 4.71
C TYR A 117 -0.89 25.15 4.26
N LEU A 118 -0.02 24.56 3.43
CA LEU A 118 1.16 25.22 2.87
C LEU A 118 0.79 26.42 1.99
N GLU A 119 -0.30 26.32 1.21
CA GLU A 119 -0.78 27.44 0.41
C GLU A 119 -1.28 28.62 1.25
N VAL A 120 -2.02 28.35 2.33
CA VAL A 120 -2.44 29.41 3.27
C VAL A 120 -1.22 30.09 3.88
N LYS A 121 -0.20 29.32 4.29
CA LYS A 121 1.05 29.84 4.85
C LYS A 121 1.92 30.60 3.85
N ARG A 122 1.77 30.36 2.54
CA ARG A 122 2.50 31.07 1.49
C ARG A 122 1.91 32.48 1.21
N ILE A 123 0.61 32.65 1.43
CA ILE A 123 -0.14 33.88 1.14
C ILE A 123 -0.18 34.83 2.35
N ALA A 124 0.06 34.30 3.56
CA ALA A 124 0.15 35.06 4.81
C ALA A 124 1.56 35.65 5.05
#